data_AF-A0A521WQ70-F1
#
_entry.id   AF-A0A521WQ70-F1
#
_cell.length_a   1.000
_cell.length_b   1.000
_cell.length_c   1.000
_cell.angle_alpha   90.00
_cell.angle_beta   90.00
_cell.angle_gamma   90.00
#
_symmetry.space_group_name_H-M   'P 1'
#
loop_
_entity.id
_entity.type
_entity.pdbx_description
1 polymer ?
#
loop_
_entity_poly.entity_id
_entity_poly.type
_entity_poly.pdbx_seq_one_letter_code
_entity_poly.pdbx_strand_id
1 'polypeptide(L)' 'MGRHDRQPERERAKVQGGEVGVGDQVRRGGILFDVIEILRYSIGIRRPGGKVTFMESDTMSLIKEEASQT' A
#
# COMPACT_ATOMS: atom_id res chain seq x y z
N MET A 1 3.60 -25.58 -20.26
CA MET A 1 4.15 -24.67 -19.23
C MET A 1 3.33 -23.39 -19.26
N GLY A 2 2.13 -23.44 -18.67
CA GLY A 2 1.14 -22.37 -18.76
C GLY A 2 1.37 -21.37 -17.64
N ARG A 3 1.64 -20.12 -18.05
CA ARG A 3 1.33 -18.84 -17.40
C ARG A 3 1.28 -18.90 -15.87
N HIS A 4 2.24 -18.25 -15.21
CA HIS A 4 2.00 -17.70 -13.88
C HIS A 4 0.72 -16.85 -13.98
N ASP A 5 -0.39 -17.40 -13.51
CA ASP A 5 -1.56 -16.65 -13.11
C ASP A 5 -1.09 -15.64 -12.05
N ARG A 6 -0.57 -14.49 -12.49
CA ARG A 6 -0.56 -13.28 -11.66
C ARG A 6 -2.03 -12.94 -11.46
N GLN A 7 -2.60 -13.58 -10.44
CA GLN A 7 -3.93 -13.30 -9.92
C GLN A 7 -4.09 -11.77 -9.78
N PRO A 8 -5.27 -11.22 -10.06
CA PRO A 8 -5.46 -9.81 -10.34
C PRO A 8 -4.81 -8.94 -9.27
N GLU A 9 -3.86 -8.10 -9.70
CA GLU A 9 -3.40 -6.92 -8.98
C GLU A 9 -4.66 -6.16 -8.57
N ARG A 10 -4.93 -6.06 -7.27
CA ARG A 10 -6.08 -5.29 -6.80
C ARG A 10 -5.67 -3.85 -6.86
N GLU A 11 -6.47 -2.97 -7.46
CA GLU A 11 -6.15 -1.54 -7.42
C GLU A 11 -6.23 -0.96 -6.01
N ARG A 12 -6.87 -1.67 -5.06
CA ARG A 12 -7.12 -1.22 -3.68
C ARG A 12 -7.01 -2.33 -2.64
N ALA A 13 -6.53 -1.99 -1.45
CA ALA A 13 -6.48 -2.84 -0.27
C ALA A 13 -7.07 -2.13 0.95
N LYS A 14 -7.76 -2.89 1.80
CA LYS A 14 -8.22 -2.41 3.10
C LYS A 14 -7.05 -2.38 4.08
N VAL A 15 -6.89 -1.25 4.75
CA VAL A 15 -5.90 -1.03 5.80
C VAL A 15 -6.59 -0.37 7.00
N GLN A 16 -5.90 -0.22 8.12
CA GLN A 16 -6.45 0.52 9.25
C GLN A 16 -6.63 1.99 8.85
N GLY A 17 -7.85 2.52 9.03
CA GLY A 17 -8.17 3.90 8.65
C GLY A 17 -8.71 4.10 7.23
N GLY A 18 -8.82 3.05 6.41
CA GLY A 18 -9.54 3.14 5.13
C GLY A 18 -9.11 2.12 4.07
N GLU A 19 -9.28 2.50 2.81
CA GLU A 19 -8.71 1.79 1.67
C GLU A 19 -7.55 2.59 1.11
N VAL A 20 -6.49 1.89 0.72
CA VAL A 20 -5.33 2.44 0.00
C VAL A 20 -5.29 1.86 -1.40
N GLY A 21 -4.93 2.68 -2.37
CA GLY A 21 -4.63 2.28 -3.74
C GLY A 21 -3.15 2.34 -4.08
N VAL A 22 -2.80 1.82 -5.24
CA VAL A 22 -1.46 2.03 -5.82
C VAL A 22 -1.28 3.52 -6.12
N GLY A 23 -0.19 4.10 -5.64
CA GLY A 23 0.11 5.54 -5.70
C GLY A 23 -0.18 6.28 -4.39
N ASP A 24 -0.92 5.69 -3.46
CA ASP A 24 -1.21 6.32 -2.16
C ASP A 24 0.00 6.23 -1.21
N GLN A 25 0.01 7.09 -0.19
CA GLN A 25 0.99 7.03 0.90
C GLN A 25 0.40 6.51 2.20
N VAL A 26 1.13 5.62 2.86
CA VAL A 26 0.77 5.01 4.14
C VAL A 26 1.85 5.29 5.19
N ARG A 27 1.47 5.38 6.47
CA ARG A 27 2.41 5.61 7.57
C ARG A 27 2.43 4.42 8.51
N ARG A 28 3.62 3.99 8.87
CA ARG A 28 3.82 2.95 9.88
C ARG A 28 5.01 3.29 10.75
N GLY A 29 4.79 3.34 12.07
CA GLY A 29 5.86 3.64 13.03
C GLY A 29 6.54 4.99 12.80
N GLY A 30 5.82 5.99 12.29
CA GLY A 30 6.39 7.31 11.98
C GLY A 30 7.05 7.44 10.61
N ILE A 31 7.19 6.35 9.85
CA ILE A 31 7.80 6.35 8.51
C ILE A 31 6.71 6.38 7.45
N LEU A 32 6.90 7.20 6.41
CA LEU A 32 6.04 7.27 5.21
C LEU A 32 6.48 6.22 4.19
N PHE A 33 5.51 5.59 3.53
CA PHE A 33 5.76 4.62 2.46
C PHE A 33 4.81 4.87 1.30
N ASP A 34 5.31 4.77 0.07
CA ASP A 34 4.47 4.81 -1.13
C ASP A 34 3.94 3.40 -1.41
N VAL A 35 2.65 3.26 -1.64
CA VAL A 35 2.06 2.02 -2.13
C VAL A 35 2.35 1.90 -3.63
N ILE A 36 3.07 0.86 -4.02
CA ILE A 36 3.46 0.64 -5.43
C ILE A 36 2.75 -0.56 -6.05
N GLU A 37 2.26 -1.48 -5.23
CA GLU A 37 1.62 -2.70 -5.68
C GLU A 37 0.69 -3.21 -4.58
N ILE A 38 -0.44 -3.80 -4.97
CA ILE A 38 -1.36 -4.43 -4.03
C ILE A 38 -1.70 -5.84 -4.52
N LEU A 39 -1.35 -6.80 -3.67
CA LEU A 39 -1.61 -8.21 -3.85
C LEU A 39 -2.78 -8.64 -2.96
N ARG A 40 -3.20 -9.90 -3.12
CA ARG A 40 -4.38 -10.46 -2.43
C ARG A 40 -4.33 -10.35 -0.90
N TYR A 41 -3.14 -10.49 -0.32
CA TYR A 41 -2.93 -10.49 1.14
C TYR A 41 -1.79 -9.55 1.59
N SER A 42 -1.17 -8.85 0.65
CA SER A 42 -0.01 -8.01 0.94
C SER A 42 -0.01 -6.77 0.07
N ILE A 43 0.63 -5.74 0.57
CA ILE A 43 0.80 -4.44 -0.06
C ILE A 43 2.30 -4.25 -0.27
N GLY A 44 2.71 -4.11 -1.52
CA GLY A 44 4.03 -3.69 -1.91
C GLY A 44 4.16 -2.20 -1.64
N ILE A 45 5.10 -1.84 -0.77
CA ILE A 45 5.38 -0.45 -0.39
C ILE A 45 6.84 -0.10 -0.64
N ARG A 46 7.11 1.14 -1.00
CA ARG A 46 8.44 1.71 -1.21
C ARG A 46 8.79 2.66 -0.08
N ARG A 47 9.95 2.42 0.53
CA ARG A 47 10.53 3.27 1.58
C ARG A 47 11.11 4.57 1.00
N PRO A 48 11.32 5.61 1.83
CA PRO A 48 11.99 6.85 1.43
C PRO A 48 13.48 6.70 1.08
N GLY A 49 14.01 5.47 1.02
CA GLY A 49 15.35 5.14 0.51
C GLY A 49 15.32 4.23 -0.72
N GLY A 50 14.17 4.12 -1.41
CA GLY A 50 14.02 3.31 -2.62
C GLY A 50 13.85 1.80 -2.40
N LYS A 51 14.05 1.31 -1.17
CA LYS A 51 13.85 -0.11 -0.83
C LYS A 51 12.36 -0.48 -0.85
N VAL A 52 12.02 -1.47 -1.67
CA VAL A 52 10.68 -2.07 -1.74
C VAL A 52 10.54 -3.18 -0.71
N THR A 53 9.39 -3.26 -0.05
CA THR A 53 9.06 -4.33 0.88
C THR A 53 7.57 -4.67 0.76
N PHE A 54 7.21 -5.92 1.07
CA PHE A 54 5.83 -6.38 1.04
C PHE A 54 5.33 -6.56 2.47
N MET A 55 4.11 -6.13 2.70
CA MET A 55 3.54 -5.98 4.04
C MET A 55 2.10 -6.47 4.08
N GLU A 56 1.71 -7.14 5.15
CA GLU A 56 0.30 -7.55 5.32
C GLU A 56 -0.59 -6.32 5.51
N SER A 57 -1.71 -6.32 4.79
CA SER A 57 -2.65 -5.20 4.71
C SER A 57 -3.18 -4.78 6.10
N ASP A 58 -3.44 -5.75 6.98
CA ASP A 58 -3.99 -5.53 8.32
C ASP A 58 -3.07 -4.75 9.27
N THR A 59 -1.77 -4.69 8.96
CA THR A 59 -0.76 -4.04 9.82
C THR A 59 -0.47 -2.60 9.44
N MET A 60 -1.09 -2.10 8.36
CA MET A 60 -0.83 -0.77 7.80
C MET A 60 -1.92 0.22 8.21
N SER A 61 -1.54 1.50 8.35
CA SER A 61 -2.47 2.59 8.59
C SER A 61 -2.43 3.59 7.43
N LEU A 62 -3.60 3.93 6.91
CA LEU A 62 -3.75 4.96 5.89
C LEU A 62 -3.44 6.33 6.51
N ILE A 63 -2.67 7.14 5.79
CA ILE A 63 -2.58 8.57 6.08
C ILE A 63 -3.61 9.24 5.19
N LYS A 64 -4.68 9.76 5.79
CA LYS A 64 -5.40 10.85 5.16
C LYS A 64 -4.79 12.11 5.76
N GLU A 65 -3.87 12.75 5.04
CA GLU A 65 -3.76 14.19 5.23
C GLU A 65 -5.10 14.72 4.72
N GLU A 66 -5.98 15.13 5.65
CA GLU A 66 -7.01 16.08 5.31
C GLU A 66 -6.26 17.23 4.64
N ALA A 67 -6.31 17.28 3.31
CA ALA A 67 -5.96 18.46 2.57
C ALA A 67 -6.88 19.54 3.16
N SER A 68 -6.33 20.35 4.07
CA SER A 68 -6.94 21.57 4.54
C SER A 68 -7.23 22.39 3.28
N GLN A 69 -8.45 22.26 2.78
CA GLN A 69 -8.98 23.12 1.74
C GLN A 69 -9.09 24.49 2.39
N THR A 70 -8.15 25.37 2.07
CA THR A 70 -8.21 26.80 2.40
C THR A 70 -8.65 27.54 1.15
#